data_AF-A0A4U1JHQ3-F1
#
_entry.id   AF-A0A4U1JHQ3-F1
#
_cell.length_a   1.000
_cell.length_b   1.000
_cell.length_c   1.000
_cell.angle_alpha   90.00
_cell.angle_beta   90.00
_cell.angle_gamma   90.00
#
_symmetry.space_group_name_H-M   'P 1'
#
loop_
_entity.id
_entity.type
_entity.pdbx_description
1 polymer ?
#
loop_
_entity_poly.entity_id
_entity_poly.type
_entity_poly.pdbx_seq_one_letter_code
_entity_poly.pdbx_strand_id
1 'polypeptide(L)'
;MESENHGEPGFVHASRDAQVDWVFEILFGKGALDRDDAVGQALDALVLLGLADEEDEAKKAKARVAVERAIDNGLRVGRFDRPKRGQIRAIRTDAKDYSSEDWTLCLMNALDREPTDRDAALRFAAYWAASNTGLAFARLQRGGSILTGLDGALESALRRGRFLDVGGGCVRKV
;
A
#
# COMPACT_ATOMS: atom_id res chain seq x y z
N MET A 1 8.58 5.36 40.59
CA MET A 1 8.97 4.16 39.83
C MET A 1 8.61 4.48 38.40
N GLU A 2 9.50 5.23 37.76
CA GLU A 2 9.37 5.63 36.36
C GLU A 2 9.54 4.37 35.54
N SER A 3 8.48 3.96 34.87
CA SER A 3 8.54 2.92 33.87
C SER A 3 9.40 3.48 32.73
N GLU A 4 10.67 3.10 32.68
CA GLU A 4 11.50 3.27 31.50
C GLU A 4 10.78 2.56 30.36
N ASN A 5 10.06 3.34 29.56
CA ASN A 5 9.53 2.92 28.29
C ASN A 5 10.78 2.63 27.45
N HIS A 6 11.21 1.37 27.40
CA HIS A 6 12.14 0.88 26.39
C HIS A 6 11.40 0.92 25.05
N GLY A 7 11.11 2.14 24.61
CA GLY A 7 10.39 2.47 23.40
C GLY A 7 11.24 2.06 22.23
N GLU A 8 10.62 1.39 21.27
CA GLU A 8 11.22 1.15 19.97
C GLU A 8 11.87 2.44 19.46
N PRO A 9 13.08 2.37 18.86
CA PRO A 9 13.72 3.57 18.36
C PRO A 9 12.80 4.22 17.32
N GLY A 10 12.40 5.46 17.60
CA GLY A 10 11.53 6.24 16.71
C GLY A 10 12.11 6.35 15.30
N PHE A 11 11.27 6.75 14.33
CA PHE A 11 11.56 6.67 12.90
C PHE A 11 12.97 7.11 12.50
N VAL A 12 13.40 8.26 13.03
CA VAL A 12 14.70 8.90 12.72
C VAL A 12 15.91 8.05 13.14
N HIS A 13 15.77 7.21 14.16
CA HIS A 13 16.84 6.39 14.72
C HIS A 13 16.89 4.98 14.15
N ALA A 14 15.87 4.57 13.38
CA ALA A 14 15.85 3.28 12.73
C ALA A 14 16.90 3.16 11.62
N SER A 15 17.22 1.92 11.25
CA SER A 15 18.11 1.66 10.11
C SER A 15 17.51 2.22 8.82
N ARG A 16 18.36 2.48 7.82
CA ARG A 16 17.89 3.01 6.52
C ARG A 16 16.89 2.07 5.85
N ASP A 17 17.10 0.76 5.96
CA ASP A 17 16.21 -0.23 5.38
C ASP A 17 14.86 -0.25 6.10
N ALA A 18 14.86 -0.18 7.44
CA ALA A 18 13.62 -0.06 8.22
C ALA A 18 12.84 1.23 7.89
N GLN A 19 13.55 2.36 7.70
CA GLN A 19 12.91 3.60 7.25
C GLN A 19 12.27 3.46 5.87
N VAL A 20 12.95 2.78 4.93
CA VAL A 20 12.42 2.49 3.59
C VAL A 20 11.18 1.62 3.70
N ASP A 21 11.24 0.53 4.46
CA ASP A 21 10.12 -0.40 4.61
C ASP A 21 8.91 0.28 5.27
N TRP A 22 9.09 1.07 6.33
CA TRP A 22 7.99 1.83 6.93
C TRP A 22 7.35 2.83 5.97
N VAL A 23 8.15 3.66 5.29
CA VAL A 23 7.62 4.62 4.32
C VAL A 23 6.95 3.89 3.15
N PHE A 24 7.49 2.75 2.74
CA PHE A 24 6.90 1.91 1.72
C PHE A 24 5.52 1.39 2.15
N GLU A 25 5.40 0.75 3.32
CA GLU A 25 4.13 0.19 3.78
C GLU A 25 3.05 1.27 4.00
N ILE A 26 3.45 2.47 4.45
CA ILE A 26 2.54 3.61 4.60
C ILE A 26 1.99 4.09 3.25
N LEU A 27 2.85 4.16 2.23
CA LEU A 27 2.50 4.71 0.93
C LEU A 27 1.98 3.66 -0.05
N PHE A 28 2.09 2.37 0.26
CA PHE A 28 1.60 1.30 -0.59
C PHE A 28 0.08 1.37 -0.77
N GLY A 29 -0.38 1.30 -2.02
CA GLY A 29 -1.80 1.43 -2.35
C GLY A 29 -2.33 2.86 -2.43
N LYS A 30 -1.51 3.90 -2.15
CA LYS A 30 -1.90 5.32 -2.32
C LYS A 30 -1.88 5.81 -3.76
N GLY A 31 -1.34 5.02 -4.68
CA GLY A 31 -1.16 5.41 -6.07
C GLY A 31 0.02 6.35 -6.29
N ALA A 32 0.00 7.05 -7.42
CA ALA A 32 1.01 8.05 -7.75
C ALA A 32 0.73 9.35 -6.98
N LEU A 33 1.72 9.79 -6.20
CA LEU A 33 1.65 11.01 -5.41
C LEU A 33 2.73 11.99 -5.86
N ASP A 34 2.46 13.28 -5.79
CA ASP A 34 3.52 14.27 -5.84
C ASP A 34 4.45 14.11 -4.64
N ARG A 35 5.73 14.44 -4.81
CA ARG A 35 6.75 14.14 -3.80
C ARG A 35 6.45 14.75 -2.43
N ASP A 36 5.99 16.01 -2.39
CA ASP A 36 5.66 16.67 -1.13
C ASP A 36 4.43 16.03 -0.46
N ASP A 37 3.42 15.63 -1.23
CA ASP A 37 2.24 14.93 -0.70
C ASP A 37 2.61 13.57 -0.11
N ALA A 38 3.51 12.83 -0.77
CA ALA A 38 3.99 11.56 -0.26
C ALA A 38 4.76 11.73 1.06
N VAL A 39 5.59 12.76 1.16
CA VAL A 39 6.32 13.09 2.39
C VAL A 39 5.34 13.49 3.50
N GLY A 40 4.35 14.34 3.19
CA GLY A 40 3.31 14.75 4.13
C GLY A 40 2.52 13.56 4.67
N GLN A 41 1.97 12.71 3.79
CA GLN A 41 1.20 11.53 4.21
C GLN A 41 2.05 10.54 5.02
N ALA A 42 3.32 10.37 4.66
CA ALA A 42 4.23 9.54 5.43
C ALA A 42 4.46 10.09 6.84
N LEU A 43 4.66 11.40 6.98
CA LEU A 43 4.83 12.06 8.28
C LEU A 43 3.58 11.93 9.15
N ASP A 44 2.40 12.23 8.59
CA ASP A 44 1.13 12.13 9.31
C ASP A 44 0.92 10.72 9.85
N ALA A 45 1.19 9.70 9.02
CA ALA A 45 1.09 8.30 9.45
C ALA A 45 2.14 7.94 10.52
N LEU A 46 3.39 8.43 10.40
CA LEU A 46 4.42 8.19 11.41
C LEU A 46 4.06 8.82 12.76
N VAL A 47 3.42 9.99 12.78
CA VAL A 47 2.87 10.61 13.99
C VAL A 47 1.77 9.73 14.59
N LEU A 48 0.80 9.29 13.77
CA LEU A 48 -0.30 8.42 14.23
C LEU A 48 0.19 7.08 14.78
N LEU A 49 1.32 6.57 14.29
CA LEU A 49 1.97 5.35 14.77
C LEU A 49 2.87 5.57 16.00
N GLY A 50 3.01 6.81 16.48
CA GLY A 50 3.90 7.16 17.60
C GLY A 50 5.39 7.09 17.25
N LEU A 51 5.73 7.05 15.96
CA LEU A 51 7.10 6.96 15.44
C LEU A 51 7.73 8.33 15.16
N ALA A 52 6.94 9.39 15.15
CA ALA A 52 7.36 10.77 15.02
C ALA A 52 6.63 11.68 16.03
N ASP A 53 7.27 12.80 16.37
CA ASP A 53 6.75 13.79 17.32
C ASP A 53 6.06 14.93 16.54
N GLU A 54 4.83 15.25 16.93
CA GLU A 54 4.02 16.28 16.28
C GLU A 54 4.31 17.69 16.81
N GLU A 55 4.65 17.80 18.10
CA GLU A 55 4.72 19.07 18.82
C GLU A 55 6.11 19.72 18.74
N ASP A 56 7.16 18.92 18.52
CA ASP A 56 8.54 19.38 18.39
C ASP A 56 8.93 19.63 16.93
N GLU A 57 8.94 20.90 16.52
CA GLU A 57 9.30 21.34 15.16
C GLU A 57 10.71 20.89 14.73
N ALA A 58 11.68 20.83 15.65
CA ALA A 58 13.03 20.38 15.30
C ALA A 58 13.07 18.88 15.02
N LYS A 59 12.31 18.08 15.78
CA LYS A 59 12.14 16.64 15.49
C LYS A 59 11.35 16.41 14.21
N LYS A 60 10.29 17.18 13.97
CA LYS A 60 9.48 17.12 12.75
C LYS A 60 10.31 17.41 11.49
N ALA A 61 11.16 18.44 11.54
CA ALA A 61 12.09 18.75 10.46
C ALA A 61 13.07 17.60 10.17
N LYS A 62 13.61 16.95 11.22
CA LYS A 62 14.48 15.76 11.08
C LYS A 62 13.73 14.57 10.48
N ALA A 63 12.49 14.31 10.93
CA ALA A 63 11.64 13.26 10.40
C ALA A 63 11.36 13.49 8.90
N ARG A 64 11.03 14.73 8.51
CA ARG A 64 10.82 15.10 7.10
C ARG A 64 12.03 14.74 6.24
N VAL A 65 13.23 15.16 6.65
CA VAL A 65 14.48 14.83 5.94
C VAL A 65 14.73 13.32 5.88
N ALA A 66 14.40 12.59 6.95
CA ALA A 66 14.53 11.13 6.98
C ALA A 66 13.57 10.44 6.01
N VAL A 67 12.31 10.89 5.92
CA VAL A 67 11.32 10.39 4.95
C VAL A 67 11.76 10.66 3.52
N GLU A 68 12.23 11.87 3.21
CA GLU A 68 12.74 12.19 1.86
C GLU A 68 13.89 11.26 1.45
N ARG A 69 14.82 11.02 2.39
CA ARG A 69 15.94 10.09 2.18
C ARG A 69 15.48 8.65 2.04
N ALA A 70 14.48 8.22 2.81
CA ALA A 70 13.88 6.89 2.70
C ALA A 70 13.25 6.69 1.32
N ILE A 71 12.52 7.67 0.80
CA ILE A 71 11.97 7.64 -0.58
C ILE A 71 13.11 7.53 -1.60
N ASP A 72 14.16 8.35 -1.49
CA ASP A 72 15.29 8.30 -2.42
C ASP A 72 16.06 6.97 -2.37
N ASN A 73 16.22 6.39 -1.18
CA ASN A 73 16.82 5.06 -1.02
C ASN A 73 15.91 3.97 -1.59
N GLY A 74 14.61 4.05 -1.29
CA GLY A 74 13.58 3.15 -1.80
C GLY A 74 13.52 3.13 -3.33
N LEU A 75 13.68 4.28 -3.97
CA LEU A 75 13.81 4.39 -5.43
C LEU A 75 15.05 3.66 -5.96
N ARG A 76 16.17 3.67 -5.23
CA ARG A 76 17.41 2.96 -5.64
C ARG A 76 17.28 1.44 -5.51
N VAL A 77 16.52 0.97 -4.53
CA VAL A 77 16.32 -0.47 -4.26
C VAL A 77 15.04 -1.03 -4.90
N GLY A 78 14.31 -0.24 -5.69
CA GLY A 78 13.14 -0.69 -6.45
C GLY A 78 11.83 -0.81 -5.66
N ARG A 79 11.75 -0.24 -4.44
CA ARG A 79 10.51 -0.16 -3.64
C ARG A 79 9.57 0.93 -4.11
N PHE A 80 10.10 1.91 -4.85
CA PHE A 80 9.32 3.00 -5.43
C PHE A 80 9.69 3.17 -6.90
N ASP A 81 8.73 3.66 -7.71
CA ASP A 81 9.00 4.17 -9.05
C ASP A 81 8.60 5.64 -9.21
N ARG A 82 8.83 6.16 -10.42
CA ARG A 82 8.41 7.49 -10.86
C ARG A 82 7.48 7.34 -12.06
N PRO A 83 6.16 7.20 -11.85
CA PRO A 83 5.22 7.02 -12.96
C PRO A 83 5.18 8.25 -13.87
N LYS A 84 5.44 9.45 -13.33
CA LYS A 84 5.61 10.72 -14.06
C LYS A 84 6.68 11.59 -13.39
N ARG A 85 7.14 12.63 -14.08
CA ARG A 85 8.05 13.62 -13.51
C ARG A 85 7.41 14.27 -12.28
N GLY A 86 8.14 14.28 -11.16
CA GLY A 86 7.66 14.86 -9.90
C GLY A 86 6.83 13.90 -9.03
N GLN A 87 6.40 12.76 -9.59
CA GLN A 87 5.58 11.78 -8.89
C GLN A 87 6.40 10.60 -8.38
N ILE A 88 5.99 10.06 -7.24
CA ILE A 88 6.51 8.83 -6.65
C ILE A 88 5.35 7.90 -6.34
N ARG A 89 5.59 6.59 -6.43
CA ARG A 89 4.61 5.56 -6.08
C ARG A 89 5.34 4.38 -5.46
N ALA A 90 4.81 3.87 -4.35
CA ALA A 90 5.27 2.62 -3.74
C ALA A 90 4.81 1.43 -4.60
N ILE A 91 5.72 0.51 -4.91
CA ILE A 91 5.45 -0.57 -5.85
C ILE A 91 5.77 -1.97 -5.34
N ARG A 92 4.95 -2.93 -5.77
CA ARG A 92 5.28 -4.35 -5.84
C ARG A 92 4.96 -4.80 -7.26
N THR A 93 6.00 -5.15 -8.01
CA THR A 93 5.89 -5.41 -9.45
C THR A 93 5.53 -6.86 -9.74
N ASP A 94 6.04 -7.82 -8.95
CA ASP A 94 5.72 -9.24 -9.09
C ASP A 94 4.50 -9.59 -8.23
N ALA A 95 3.56 -10.32 -8.82
CA ALA A 95 2.39 -10.85 -8.14
C ALA A 95 2.75 -11.77 -6.95
N LYS A 96 3.94 -12.37 -6.95
CA LYS A 96 4.42 -13.22 -5.84
C LYS A 96 4.70 -12.44 -4.56
N ASP A 97 4.93 -11.13 -4.66
CA ASP A 97 5.20 -10.26 -3.52
C ASP A 97 3.93 -9.76 -2.83
N TYR A 98 2.75 -10.06 -3.40
CA TYR A 98 1.47 -9.66 -2.84
C TYR A 98 0.99 -10.71 -1.83
N SER A 99 0.76 -10.25 -0.62
CA SER A 99 0.03 -10.98 0.42
C SER A 99 -1.47 -11.03 0.12
N SER A 100 -2.20 -11.85 0.88
CA SER A 100 -3.66 -11.86 0.83
C SER A 100 -4.28 -10.50 1.19
N GLU A 101 -3.61 -9.71 2.03
CA GLU A 101 -4.11 -8.39 2.44
C GLU A 101 -3.95 -7.36 1.34
N ASP A 102 -2.84 -7.41 0.59
CA ASP A 102 -2.63 -6.55 -0.58
C ASP A 102 -3.65 -6.82 -1.68
N TRP A 103 -3.94 -8.09 -1.94
CA TRP A 103 -5.00 -8.46 -2.89
C TRP A 103 -6.37 -8.00 -2.42
N THR A 104 -6.65 -8.08 -1.11
CA THR A 104 -7.88 -7.56 -0.53
C THR A 104 -7.95 -6.03 -0.67
N LEU A 105 -6.84 -5.33 -0.45
CA LEU A 105 -6.72 -3.89 -0.64
C LEU A 105 -7.03 -3.51 -2.10
N CYS A 106 -6.52 -4.27 -3.08
CA CYS A 106 -6.81 -4.03 -4.49
C CYS A 106 -8.31 -4.19 -4.79
N LEU A 107 -8.95 -5.26 -4.31
CA LEU A 107 -10.40 -5.48 -4.46
C LEU A 107 -11.21 -4.36 -3.82
N MET A 108 -10.86 -3.97 -2.59
CA MET A 108 -11.60 -2.95 -1.84
C MET A 108 -11.51 -1.57 -2.48
N ASN A 109 -10.42 -1.24 -3.17
CA ASN A 109 -10.27 0.06 -3.83
C ASN A 109 -10.75 0.06 -5.28
N ALA A 110 -10.75 -1.08 -5.95
CA ALA A 110 -11.20 -1.18 -7.34
C ALA A 110 -12.72 -1.27 -7.49
N LEU A 111 -13.43 -1.72 -6.45
CA LEU A 111 -14.86 -2.02 -6.51
C LEU A 111 -15.66 -1.05 -5.66
N ASP A 112 -16.74 -0.57 -6.25
CA ASP A 112 -17.76 0.21 -5.57
C ASP A 112 -18.82 -0.70 -4.92
N ARG A 113 -19.88 -0.09 -4.40
CA ARG A 113 -21.01 -0.79 -3.77
C ARG A 113 -22.03 -1.33 -4.79
N GLU A 114 -21.73 -1.33 -6.07
CA GLU A 114 -22.58 -1.91 -7.11
C GLU A 114 -22.29 -3.42 -7.29
N PRO A 115 -23.33 -4.25 -7.54
CA PRO A 115 -23.13 -5.63 -7.98
C PRO A 115 -22.22 -5.70 -9.21
N THR A 116 -21.12 -6.44 -9.08
CA THR A 116 -20.14 -6.61 -10.15
C THR A 116 -19.95 -8.10 -10.42
N ASP A 117 -20.01 -8.50 -11.69
CA ASP A 117 -19.66 -9.85 -12.11
C ASP A 117 -18.28 -10.25 -11.55
N ARG A 118 -18.15 -11.48 -11.05
CA ARG A 118 -16.92 -11.93 -10.39
C ARG A 118 -15.68 -11.81 -11.29
N ASP A 119 -15.76 -12.24 -12.54
CA ASP A 119 -14.62 -12.16 -13.46
C ASP A 119 -14.26 -10.70 -13.77
N ALA A 120 -15.26 -9.82 -13.90
CA ALA A 120 -15.04 -8.38 -14.04
C ALA A 120 -14.39 -7.77 -12.79
N ALA A 121 -14.84 -8.16 -11.60
CA ALA A 121 -14.31 -7.68 -10.32
C ALA A 121 -12.81 -7.99 -10.17
N LEU A 122 -12.39 -9.21 -10.49
CA LEU A 122 -10.97 -9.60 -10.47
C LEU A 122 -10.15 -8.80 -11.49
N ARG A 123 -10.70 -8.54 -12.68
CA ARG A 123 -10.01 -7.72 -13.70
C ARG A 123 -9.85 -6.28 -13.23
N PHE A 124 -10.91 -5.66 -12.71
CA PHE A 124 -10.84 -4.30 -12.18
C PHE A 124 -9.80 -4.18 -11.07
N ALA A 125 -9.76 -5.12 -10.14
CA ALA A 125 -8.75 -5.15 -9.09
C ALA A 125 -7.32 -5.28 -9.64
N ALA A 126 -7.08 -6.11 -10.65
CA ALA A 126 -5.78 -6.24 -11.28
C ALA A 126 -5.34 -4.94 -12.00
N TYR A 127 -6.26 -4.29 -12.74
CA TYR A 127 -5.97 -3.01 -13.40
C TYR A 127 -5.75 -1.86 -12.41
N TRP A 128 -6.51 -1.85 -11.31
CA TRP A 128 -6.28 -0.92 -10.22
C TRP A 128 -4.89 -1.13 -9.61
N ALA A 129 -4.48 -2.38 -9.35
CA ALA A 129 -3.15 -2.69 -8.83
C ALA A 129 -2.03 -2.24 -9.78
N ALA A 130 -2.15 -2.50 -11.08
CA ALA A 130 -1.15 -2.02 -12.06
C ALA A 130 -1.00 -0.49 -12.02
N SER A 131 -2.12 0.21 -11.85
CA SER A 131 -2.17 1.68 -11.83
C SER A 131 -1.67 2.29 -10.52
N ASN A 132 -1.87 1.61 -9.39
CA ASN A 132 -1.66 2.20 -8.06
C ASN A 132 -0.52 1.57 -7.24
N THR A 133 -0.12 0.34 -7.56
CA THR A 133 0.92 -0.41 -6.84
C THR A 133 2.00 -0.95 -7.77
N GLY A 134 1.97 -0.59 -9.06
CA GLY A 134 3.00 -0.96 -10.02
C GLY A 134 3.01 -2.43 -10.43
N LEU A 135 1.94 -3.18 -10.15
CA LEU A 135 1.81 -4.58 -10.57
C LEU A 135 2.02 -4.70 -12.09
N ALA A 136 2.97 -5.54 -12.50
CA ALA A 136 3.32 -5.70 -13.90
C ALA A 136 2.65 -6.94 -14.51
N PHE A 137 1.90 -6.76 -15.60
CA PHE A 137 1.44 -7.86 -16.45
C PHE A 137 1.16 -7.38 -17.88
N ALA A 138 1.47 -8.23 -18.87
CA ALA A 138 1.12 -7.96 -20.27
C ALA A 138 -0.33 -8.35 -20.60
N ARG A 139 -0.78 -9.48 -20.03
CA ARG A 139 -2.15 -10.00 -20.17
C ARG A 139 -2.50 -10.83 -18.94
N LEU A 140 -3.73 -10.68 -18.45
CA LEU A 140 -4.26 -11.53 -17.39
C LEU A 140 -4.47 -12.96 -17.92
N GLN A 141 -3.73 -13.91 -17.34
CA GLN A 141 -3.81 -15.33 -17.66
C GLN A 141 -4.81 -16.00 -16.73
N ARG A 142 -5.76 -16.76 -17.30
CA ARG A 142 -6.67 -17.60 -16.51
C ARG A 142 -5.84 -18.61 -15.72
N GLY A 143 -6.06 -18.69 -14.40
CA GLY A 143 -5.26 -19.53 -13.49
C GLY A 143 -3.83 -19.03 -13.25
N GLY A 144 -3.48 -17.83 -13.71
CA GLY A 144 -2.20 -17.19 -13.37
C GLY A 144 -2.20 -16.61 -11.95
N SER A 145 -1.00 -16.35 -11.42
CA SER A 145 -0.79 -15.91 -10.03
C SER A 145 -1.65 -14.71 -9.60
N ILE A 146 -1.83 -13.71 -10.48
CA ILE A 146 -2.65 -12.52 -10.20
C ILE A 146 -4.12 -12.91 -9.97
N LEU A 147 -4.72 -13.64 -10.92
CA LEU A 147 -6.14 -14.01 -10.80
C LEU A 147 -6.35 -15.01 -9.67
N THR A 148 -5.42 -15.95 -9.46
CA THR A 148 -5.48 -16.87 -8.32
C THR A 148 -5.38 -16.14 -6.98
N GLY A 149 -4.48 -15.16 -6.86
CA GLY A 149 -4.33 -14.35 -5.65
C GLY A 149 -5.57 -13.49 -5.35
N LEU A 150 -6.09 -12.81 -6.36
CA LEU A 150 -7.31 -12.01 -6.23
C LEU A 150 -8.54 -12.86 -5.91
N ASP A 151 -8.70 -14.01 -6.58
CA ASP A 151 -9.83 -14.91 -6.33
C ASP A 151 -9.79 -15.47 -4.90
N GLY A 152 -8.61 -15.91 -4.43
CA GLY A 152 -8.43 -16.35 -3.05
C GLY A 152 -8.69 -15.24 -2.01
N ALA A 153 -8.28 -14.01 -2.32
CA ALA A 153 -8.55 -12.85 -1.47
C ALA A 153 -10.04 -12.49 -1.45
N LEU A 154 -10.73 -12.56 -2.59
CA LEU A 154 -12.17 -12.32 -2.69
C LEU A 154 -12.94 -13.35 -1.86
N GLU A 155 -12.59 -14.64 -1.97
CA GLU A 155 -13.16 -15.71 -1.15
C GLU A 155 -12.96 -15.47 0.36
N SER A 156 -11.77 -15.05 0.77
CA SER A 156 -11.49 -14.67 2.15
C SER A 156 -12.32 -13.46 2.59
N ALA A 157 -12.46 -12.46 1.72
CA ALA A 157 -13.20 -11.23 1.99
C ALA A 157 -14.72 -11.45 2.06
N LEU A 158 -15.27 -12.38 1.27
CA LEU A 158 -16.65 -12.86 1.38
C LEU A 158 -16.89 -13.52 2.75
N ARG A 159 -16.01 -14.45 3.17
CA ARG A 159 -16.10 -15.10 4.49
C ARG A 159 -15.99 -14.11 5.65
N ARG A 160 -15.21 -13.04 5.48
CA ARG A 160 -15.03 -11.98 6.48
C ARG A 160 -16.10 -10.88 6.41
N GLY A 161 -17.10 -11.00 5.52
CA GLY A 161 -18.19 -10.03 5.39
C GLY A 161 -17.76 -8.66 4.85
N ARG A 162 -16.63 -8.58 4.13
CA ARG A 162 -16.21 -7.35 3.42
C ARG A 162 -16.87 -7.23 2.04
N PHE A 163 -17.26 -8.37 1.48
CA PHE A 163 -18.07 -8.48 0.26
C PHE A 163 -19.26 -9.39 0.54
N LEU A 164 -20.29 -9.27 -0.31
CA LEU A 164 -21.46 -10.13 -0.33
C LEU A 164 -21.59 -10.78 -1.70
N ASP A 165 -21.95 -12.07 -1.72
CA ASP A 165 -22.50 -12.73 -2.90
C ASP A 165 -23.96 -12.26 -3.02
N VAL A 166 -24.30 -11.64 -4.15
CA VAL A 166 -25.64 -11.12 -4.42
C VAL A 166 -26.41 -11.98 -5.43
N GLY A 167 -25.91 -13.19 -5.72
CA GLY A 167 -26.46 -14.12 -6.68
C GLY A 167 -26.04 -13.81 -8.12
N GLY A 168 -26.31 -14.77 -9.02
CA GLY A 168 -26.02 -14.60 -10.45
C GLY A 168 -24.53 -14.51 -10.83
N GLY A 169 -23.63 -14.90 -9.92
CA GLY A 169 -22.18 -14.77 -10.12
C GLY A 169 -21.63 -13.37 -9.80
N CYS A 170 -22.44 -12.50 -9.20
CA CYS A 170 -22.04 -11.14 -8.84
C CYS A 170 -21.63 -11.02 -7.37
N VAL A 171 -20.66 -10.14 -7.11
CA VAL A 171 -20.22 -9.74 -5.78
C VAL A 171 -20.43 -8.25 -5.57
N ARG A 172 -20.58 -7.84 -4.31
CA ARG A 172 -20.77 -6.43 -3.94
C ARG A 172 -19.99 -6.09 -2.68
N LYS A 173 -19.31 -4.95 -2.65
CA LYS A 173 -18.64 -4.44 -1.45
C LYS A 173 -19.67 -4.03 -0.39
N VAL A 174 -19.37 -4.31 0.87
CA VAL A 174 -20.19 -3.90 2.03
C VAL A 174 -19.98 -2.40 2.35
#